data_AF-A0A2V8MRA0-F1
#
_entry.id   AF-A0A2V8MRA0-F1
#
_cell.length_a   1.000
_cell.length_b   1.000
_cell.length_c   1.000
_cell.angle_alpha   90.00
_cell.angle_beta   90.00
_cell.angle_gamma   90.00
#
_symmetry.space_group_name_H-M   'P 1'
#
loop_
_entity.id
_entity.type
_entity.pdbx_description
1 polymer ?
#
loop_
_entity_poly.entity_id
_entity_poly.type
_entity_poly.pdbx_seq_one_letter_code
_entity_poly.pdbx_strand_id
1 'polypeptide(L)'
;MFENKLISEAQLRGLSLHELRLLRNEVYARHGRIFKTMWIQQYFSFQPWYDQKEDFKDEDLSGPDKTNVETIVAYENQLHNSIGTKPITSA
;
A
#
# COMPACT_ATOMS: atom_id res chain seq x y z
N MET A 1 -11.61 2.01 6.34
CA MET A 1 -10.62 1.31 7.19
C MET A 1 -9.40 2.18 7.54
N PHE A 2 -9.07 3.26 6.80
CA PHE A 2 -7.97 4.17 7.15
C PHE A 2 -8.37 5.57 7.62
N GLU A 3 -9.65 5.96 7.47
CA GLU A 3 -10.12 7.28 7.91
C GLU A 3 -9.81 7.49 9.39
N ASN A 4 -8.75 8.27 9.63
CA ASN A 4 -8.26 8.72 10.94
C ASN A 4 -7.54 7.68 11.82
N LYS A 5 -6.91 6.65 11.24
CA LYS A 5 -6.05 5.71 12.00
C LYS A 5 -4.64 5.63 11.44
N LEU A 6 -3.65 5.79 12.33
CA LEU A 6 -2.25 5.55 12.01
C LEU A 6 -1.93 4.06 12.04
N ILE A 7 -1.27 3.58 11.00
CA ILE A 7 -0.76 2.22 10.90
C ILE A 7 0.58 2.17 11.62
N SER A 8 0.72 1.22 12.54
CA SER A 8 1.99 0.96 13.21
C SER A 8 2.74 -0.17 12.51
N GLU A 9 4.07 -0.17 12.57
CA GLU A 9 4.92 -1.26 12.03
C GLU A 9 4.53 -2.64 12.58
N ALA A 10 4.06 -2.68 13.84
CA ALA A 10 3.55 -3.90 14.45
C ALA A 10 2.37 -4.52 13.69
N GLN A 11 1.52 -3.71 13.04
CA GLN A 11 0.41 -4.19 12.22
C GLN A 11 0.86 -4.65 10.84
N LEU A 12 2.00 -4.17 10.37
CA LEU A 12 2.62 -4.59 9.11
C LEU A 12 3.41 -5.89 9.25
N ARG A 13 3.74 -6.26 10.49
CA ARG A 13 4.53 -7.44 10.80
C ARG A 13 3.81 -8.72 10.37
N GLY A 14 4.46 -9.48 9.50
CA GLY A 14 3.92 -10.75 8.97
C GLY A 14 3.22 -10.61 7.61
N LEU A 15 3.02 -9.39 7.13
CA LEU A 15 2.54 -9.15 5.76
C LEU A 15 3.67 -9.38 4.75
N SER A 16 3.30 -9.95 3.61
CA SER A 16 4.16 -10.08 2.45
C SER A 16 4.34 -8.74 1.72
N LEU A 17 5.39 -8.62 0.90
CA LEU A 17 5.57 -7.46 0.01
C LEU A 17 4.35 -7.19 -0.87
N HIS A 18 3.62 -8.25 -1.25
CA HIS A 18 2.42 -8.13 -2.07
C HIS A 18 1.28 -7.48 -1.29
N GLU A 19 1.05 -7.90 -0.05
CA GLU A 19 0.04 -7.34 0.85
C GLU A 19 0.37 -5.90 1.24
N LEU A 20 1.63 -5.60 1.54
CA LEU A 20 2.08 -4.23 1.81
C LEU A 20 1.83 -3.31 0.60
N ARG A 21 2.07 -3.81 -0.61
CA ARG A 21 1.78 -3.08 -1.84
C ARG A 21 0.28 -2.85 -2.02
N LEU A 22 -0.56 -3.85 -1.77
CA LEU A 22 -2.02 -3.67 -1.80
C LEU A 22 -2.48 -2.66 -0.75
N LEU A 23 -1.98 -2.76 0.48
CA LEU A 23 -2.32 -1.87 1.60
C LEU A 23 -1.98 -0.41 1.28
N ARG A 24 -0.77 -0.17 0.76
CA ARG A 24 -0.36 1.16 0.30
C ARG A 24 -1.29 1.69 -0.79
N ASN A 25 -1.56 0.87 -1.81
CA ASN A 25 -2.41 1.28 -2.92
C ASN A 25 -3.88 1.42 -2.51
N GLU A 26 -4.35 0.75 -1.45
CA GLU A 26 -5.72 0.93 -0.97
C GLU A 26 -5.96 2.36 -0.50
N VAL A 27 -4.99 2.98 0.20
CA VAL A 27 -5.08 4.39 0.60
C VAL A 27 -5.29 5.26 -0.63
N TYR A 28 -4.47 5.09 -1.66
CA TYR A 28 -4.63 5.81 -2.93
C TYR A 28 -5.96 5.49 -3.65
N ALA A 29 -6.41 4.25 -3.61
CA ALA A 29 -7.65 3.81 -4.24
C ALA A 29 -8.87 4.46 -3.60
N ARG A 30 -8.86 4.64 -2.27
CA ARG A 30 -9.92 5.34 -1.53
C ARG A 30 -10.06 6.80 -1.95
N HIS A 31 -8.95 7.43 -2.33
CA HIS A 31 -8.93 8.78 -2.88
C HIS A 31 -9.24 8.83 -4.40
N GLY A 32 -9.43 7.67 -5.02
CA GLY A 32 -9.82 7.54 -6.42
C GLY A 32 -8.66 7.55 -7.41
N ARG A 33 -7.44 7.26 -6.96
CA ARG A 33 -6.28 7.15 -7.86
C ARG A 33 -6.50 6.08 -8.93
N ILE A 34 -6.18 6.44 -10.18
CA ILE A 34 -6.12 5.51 -11.30
C ILE A 34 -4.74 4.85 -11.34
N PHE A 35 -4.71 3.51 -11.36
CA PHE A 35 -3.46 2.75 -11.33
C PHE A 35 -3.01 2.38 -12.75
N LYS A 36 -1.76 2.70 -13.08
CA LYS A 36 -1.14 2.26 -14.35
C LYS A 36 -0.82 0.77 -14.36
N THR A 37 -0.71 0.15 -13.18
CA THR A 37 -0.38 -1.26 -13.06
C THR A 37 -1.65 -2.10 -13.21
N MET A 38 -1.71 -2.90 -14.28
CA MET A 38 -2.92 -3.63 -14.69
C MET A 38 -3.53 -4.49 -13.56
N TRP A 39 -2.72 -5.28 -12.85
CA TRP A 39 -3.25 -6.15 -11.78
C TRP A 39 -3.78 -5.35 -10.58
N ILE A 40 -3.18 -4.21 -10.26
CA ILE A 40 -3.63 -3.31 -9.18
C ILE A 40 -4.93 -2.65 -9.59
N GLN A 41 -4.98 -2.13 -10.82
CA GLN A 41 -6.18 -1.53 -11.37
C GLN A 41 -7.33 -2.52 -11.37
N GLN A 42 -7.10 -3.74 -11.86
CA GLN A 42 -8.10 -4.80 -11.88
C GLN A 42 -8.56 -5.16 -10.47
N TYR A 43 -7.63 -5.34 -9.51
CA TYR A 43 -7.97 -5.66 -8.12
C TYR A 43 -8.91 -4.63 -7.49
N PHE A 44 -8.60 -3.33 -7.62
CA PHE A 44 -9.44 -2.26 -7.07
C PHE A 44 -10.71 -2.03 -7.89
N SER A 45 -10.69 -2.23 -9.21
CA SER A 45 -11.88 -2.17 -10.05
C SER A 45 -12.95 -3.21 -9.70
N PHE A 46 -12.58 -4.32 -9.04
CA PHE A 46 -13.53 -5.29 -8.49
C PHE A 46 -14.12 -4.86 -7.13
N GLN A 47 -13.61 -3.80 -6.51
CA GLN A 47 -14.09 -3.34 -5.22
C GLN A 47 -15.31 -2.41 -5.41
N PRO A 48 -16.44 -2.68 -4.75
CA PRO A 48 -17.67 -1.89 -4.94
C PRO A 48 -17.57 -0.45 -4.41
N TRP A 49 -16.55 -0.15 -3.61
CA TRP A 49 -16.29 1.16 -3.03
C TRP A 49 -15.27 1.99 -3.81
N TYR A 50 -14.61 1.41 -4.81
CA TYR A 50 -13.56 2.08 -5.57
C TYR A 50 -14.16 2.91 -6.70
N ASP A 51 -13.87 4.21 -6.68
CA ASP A 51 -14.37 5.19 -7.63
C ASP A 51 -13.17 5.95 -8.22
N GLN A 52 -12.98 5.85 -9.54
CA GLN A 52 -11.85 6.46 -10.23
C GLN A 52 -12.07 7.97 -10.38
N LYS A 53 -11.14 8.78 -9.88
CA LYS A 53 -11.12 10.23 -10.04
C LYS A 53 -9.96 10.63 -10.93
N GLU A 54 -10.28 11.14 -12.12
CA GLU A 54 -9.26 11.63 -13.07
C GLU A 54 -8.48 12.84 -12.54
N ASP A 55 -9.06 13.61 -11.62
CA ASP A 55 -8.41 14.78 -11.01
C ASP A 55 -7.60 14.47 -9.75
N PHE A 56 -7.44 13.19 -9.36
CA PHE A 56 -6.68 12.83 -8.16
C PHE A 56 -5.23 13.33 -8.26
N LYS A 57 -4.78 14.08 -7.26
CA LYS A 57 -3.39 14.52 -7.10
C LYS A 57 -2.80 13.89 -5.85
N ASP A 58 -1.54 13.50 -5.92
CA ASP A 58 -0.81 13.00 -4.75
C ASP A 58 -0.81 14.01 -3.57
N GLU A 59 -1.05 15.29 -3.84
CA GLU A 59 -1.23 16.38 -2.87
C GLU A 59 -2.54 16.28 -2.07
N ASP A 60 -3.57 15.63 -2.62
CA ASP A 60 -4.83 15.36 -1.90
C ASP A 60 -4.62 14.39 -0.73
N LEU A 61 -3.54 13.59 -0.79
CA LEU A 61 -3.15 12.70 0.29
C LEU A 61 -2.49 13.51 1.41
N SER A 62 -3.29 13.85 2.42
CA SER A 62 -2.86 14.68 3.54
C SER A 62 -3.15 14.04 4.91
N GLY A 63 -2.38 14.46 5.92
CA GLY A 63 -2.54 14.01 7.30
C GLY A 63 -2.16 12.53 7.50
N PRO A 64 -2.98 11.73 8.21
CA PRO A 64 -2.63 10.37 8.63
C PRO A 64 -2.42 9.42 7.45
N ASP A 65 -3.11 9.63 6.32
CA ASP A 65 -2.97 8.78 5.13
C ASP A 65 -1.57 8.85 4.51
N LYS A 66 -0.97 10.05 4.49
CA LYS A 66 0.40 10.24 4.02
C LYS A 66 1.39 9.53 4.94
N THR A 67 1.25 9.71 6.25
CA THR A 67 2.10 9.04 7.24
C THR A 67 1.98 7.51 7.16
N ASN A 68 0.78 7.00 6.91
CA ASN A 68 0.53 5.57 6.72
C ASN A 68 1.27 5.03 5.49
N VAL A 69 1.15 5.72 4.36
CA VAL A 69 1.87 5.35 3.13
C VAL A 69 3.38 5.35 3.36
N GLU A 70 3.92 6.38 3.99
CA GLU A 70 5.35 6.48 4.32
C GLU A 70 5.81 5.33 5.22
N THR A 71 5.02 4.99 6.23
CA THR A 71 5.30 3.87 7.14
C THR A 71 5.32 2.53 6.39
N ILE A 72 4.34 2.29 5.51
CA ILE A 72 4.28 1.07 4.69
C ILE A 72 5.48 1.00 3.74
N VAL A 73 5.85 2.12 3.10
CA VAL A 73 7.00 2.17 2.18
C VAL A 73 8.31 1.91 2.92
N ALA A 74 8.49 2.50 4.10
CA ALA A 74 9.67 2.25 4.94
C ALA A 74 9.79 0.75 5.28
N TYR A 75 8.68 0.13 5.69
CA TYR A 75 8.63 -1.30 6.00
C TYR A 75 8.83 -2.19 4.76
N GLU A 76 8.25 -1.83 3.60
CA GLU A 76 8.46 -2.53 2.32
C GLU A 76 9.95 -2.57 1.96
N ASN A 77 10.66 -1.43 2.10
CA ASN A 77 12.10 -1.34 1.84
C ASN A 77 12.91 -2.17 2.83
N GLN A 78 12.59 -2.13 4.12
CA GLN A 78 13.27 -2.94 5.13
C GLN A 78 13.09 -4.43 4.86
N LEU A 79 11.87 -4.87 4.55
CA LEU A 79 11.56 -6.26 4.24
C LEU A 79 12.26 -6.71 2.96
N HIS A 80 12.27 -5.88 1.91
CA HIS A 80 12.98 -6.16 0.66
C HIS A 80 14.48 -6.41 0.91
N ASN A 81 15.14 -5.55 1.69
CA ASN A 81 16.55 -5.72 2.07
C ASN A 81 16.77 -6.98 2.92
N SER A 82 15.83 -7.33 3.80
CA SER A 82 15.93 -8.55 4.62
C SER A 82 15.76 -9.83 3.79
N ILE A 83 14.92 -9.81 2.75
CA ILE A 83 14.76 -10.96 1.84
C ILE A 83 16.03 -11.16 1.00
N GLY A 84 16.65 -10.09 0.53
CA GLY A 84 17.91 -10.17 -0.24
C GLY A 84 19.12 -10.69 0.55
N THR A 85 19.04 -10.68 1.89
CA THR A 85 20.14 -11.08 2.78
C THR A 85 19.93 -12.44 3.44
N LYS A 86 18.76 -13.07 3.30
CA LYS A 86 18.52 -14.42 3.81
C LYS A 86 19.01 -15.44 2.78
N PRO A 87 20.00 -16.30 3.11
CA PRO A 87 20.37 -17.37 2.22
C PRO A 87 19.16 -18.27 2.00
N ILE A 88 18.91 -18.61 0.74
CA ILE A 88 17.93 -19.60 0.32
C ILE A 88 18.38 -20.93 0.93
N THR A 89 17.89 -21.27 2.12
CA THR A 89 18.01 -22.64 2.62
C THR A 89 17.02 -23.48 1.81
N SER A 90 17.51 -23.99 0.68
CA SER A 90 16.92 -25.13 0.01
C SER A 90 17.01 -26.32 0.95
N ALA A 91 15.87 -26.93 1.28
CA ALA A 91 15.77 -28.25 1.87
C ALA A 91 15.29 -29.24 0.81
#